data_AF-A0A7X6KTU2-F1
#
_entry.id   AF-A0A7X6KTU2-F1
#
_cell.length_a   1.000
_cell.length_b   1.000
_cell.length_c   1.000
_cell.angle_alpha   90.00
_cell.angle_beta   90.00
_cell.angle_gamma   90.00
#
_symmetry.space_group_name_H-M   'P 1'
#
loop_
_entity.id
_entity.type
_entity.pdbx_description
1 polymer ?
#
loop_
_entity_poly.entity_id
_entity_poly.type
_entity_poly.pdbx_seq_one_letter_code
_entity_poly.pdbx_strand_id
1 'polypeptide(L)'
;MRLAPALTGLALLIPLAACTGGGDDEAATFCDQSESSLAEIDAIGALGDDAGGFADAVSQISTGFAEADPPAEIADDWATLGGLFSDLSDRLEGVDTDDQEAVAAAVGEFSEQVSSTELGDASDRVSAYVAEHCAE
;
A
#
# COMPACT_ATOMS: atom_id res chain seq x y z
N MET A 1 -36.29 -64.89 11.86
CA MET A 1 -36.32 -64.02 10.67
C MET A 1 -36.78 -62.63 11.11
N ARG A 2 -35.86 -61.66 11.18
CA ARG A 2 -36.18 -60.25 11.40
C ARG A 2 -35.63 -59.48 10.21
N LEU A 3 -36.54 -58.80 9.51
CA LEU A 3 -36.28 -57.91 8.38
C LEU A 3 -35.49 -56.69 8.86
N ALA A 4 -34.47 -56.30 8.11
CA ALA A 4 -33.80 -55.02 8.23
C ALA A 4 -33.96 -54.26 6.91
N PRO A 5 -34.55 -53.05 6.95
CA PRO A 5 -34.22 -52.02 5.98
C PRO A 5 -33.84 -50.73 6.72
N ALA A 6 -32.64 -50.23 6.46
CA ALA A 6 -32.31 -48.83 6.72
C ALA A 6 -31.32 -48.37 5.65
N LEU A 7 -31.90 -47.88 4.56
CA LEU A 7 -31.28 -46.99 3.58
C LEU A 7 -30.96 -45.66 4.28
N THR A 8 -29.69 -45.39 4.55
CA THR A 8 -29.20 -44.01 4.75
C THR A 8 -27.76 -43.89 4.29
N GLY A 9 -27.52 -44.10 3.00
CA GLY A 9 -26.28 -43.67 2.35
C GLY A 9 -26.39 -42.18 2.05
N LEU A 10 -26.11 -41.33 3.04
CA LEU A 10 -26.00 -39.89 2.86
C LEU A 10 -24.70 -39.61 2.10
N ALA A 11 -24.82 -39.46 0.77
CA ALA A 11 -23.78 -38.90 -0.06
C ALA A 11 -23.62 -37.41 0.26
N LEU A 12 -22.76 -37.08 1.22
CA LEU A 12 -22.27 -35.72 1.43
C LEU A 12 -21.12 -35.48 0.45
N LEU A 13 -21.48 -35.09 -0.77
CA LEU A 13 -20.63 -34.23 -1.60
C LEU A 13 -20.65 -32.85 -0.94
N ILE A 14 -19.70 -32.59 -0.03
CA ILE A 14 -19.36 -31.23 0.34
C ILE A 14 -18.23 -30.83 -0.61
N PRO A 15 -18.47 -30.00 -1.64
CA PRO A 15 -17.37 -29.27 -2.25
C PRO A 15 -16.90 -28.26 -1.22
N LEU A 16 -15.87 -28.63 -0.45
CA LEU A 16 -15.07 -27.71 0.37
C LEU A 16 -14.22 -26.83 -0.56
N ALA A 17 -14.88 -26.04 -1.41
CA ALA A 17 -14.27 -25.00 -2.25
C ALA A 17 -14.71 -23.61 -1.75
N ALA A 18 -14.73 -23.42 -0.44
CA ALA A 18 -14.94 -22.15 0.21
C ALA A 18 -14.09 -22.14 1.48
N CYS A 19 -13.09 -21.25 1.53
CA CYS A 19 -12.01 -21.10 2.52
C CYS A 19 -10.68 -21.78 2.19
N THR A 20 -9.97 -21.31 1.16
CA THR A 20 -8.48 -21.24 1.09
C THR A 20 -8.13 -20.63 -0.26
N GLY A 21 -7.39 -19.51 -0.29
CA GLY A 21 -6.95 -18.87 -1.55
C GLY A 21 -7.40 -17.43 -1.78
N GLY A 22 -7.85 -16.69 -0.76
CA GLY A 22 -8.07 -15.24 -0.90
C GLY A 22 -6.82 -14.43 -0.64
N GLY A 23 -6.06 -14.78 0.41
CA GLY A 23 -4.90 -14.00 0.85
C GLY A 23 -3.72 -14.03 -0.11
N ASP A 24 -3.45 -15.16 -0.75
CA ASP A 24 -2.32 -15.28 -1.69
C ASP A 24 -2.56 -14.51 -3.00
N ASP A 25 -3.79 -14.53 -3.53
CA ASP A 25 -4.16 -13.79 -4.75
C ASP A 25 -4.27 -12.27 -4.49
N GLU A 26 -4.77 -11.88 -3.31
CA GLU A 26 -4.87 -10.49 -2.85
C GLU A 26 -3.47 -9.90 -2.61
N ALA A 27 -2.59 -10.64 -1.93
CA ALA A 27 -1.19 -10.25 -1.72
C ALA A 27 -0.44 -10.08 -3.05
N ALA A 28 -0.56 -11.04 -3.97
CA ALA A 28 0.09 -10.93 -5.29
C ALA A 28 -0.40 -9.72 -6.10
N THR A 29 -1.71 -9.44 -6.05
CA THR A 29 -2.31 -8.27 -6.71
C THR A 29 -1.84 -6.96 -6.07
N PHE A 30 -1.72 -6.91 -4.74
CA PHE A 30 -1.14 -5.78 -4.04
C PHE A 30 0.34 -5.57 -4.39
N CYS A 31 1.14 -6.63 -4.43
CA CYS A 31 2.56 -6.56 -4.78
C CYS A 31 2.77 -6.00 -6.20
N ASP A 32 1.98 -6.44 -7.19
CA ASP A 32 2.02 -5.91 -8.56
C ASP A 32 1.66 -4.42 -8.64
N GLN A 33 0.61 -4.01 -7.93
CA GLN A 33 0.17 -2.60 -7.92
C GLN A 33 1.13 -1.67 -7.17
N SER A 34 1.74 -2.15 -6.08
CA SER A 34 2.59 -1.34 -5.21
C SER A 34 4.05 -1.26 -5.66
N GLU A 35 4.51 -2.17 -6.54
CA GLU A 35 5.91 -2.22 -6.98
C GLU A 35 6.40 -0.87 -7.53
N SER A 36 5.63 -0.24 -8.42
CA SER A 36 6.01 1.07 -9.01
C SER A 36 6.11 2.14 -7.93
N SER A 37 5.10 2.25 -7.07
CA SER A 37 5.05 3.29 -6.04
C SER A 37 6.16 3.14 -5.02
N LEU A 38 6.46 1.90 -4.61
CA LEU A 38 7.57 1.62 -3.68
C LEU A 38 8.92 1.94 -4.31
N ALA A 39 9.12 1.60 -5.60
CA ALA A 39 10.32 1.98 -6.34
C ALA A 39 10.45 3.51 -6.50
N GLU A 40 9.34 4.23 -6.67
CA GLU A 40 9.33 5.69 -6.76
C GLU A 40 9.63 6.37 -5.43
N ILE A 41 9.18 5.82 -4.29
CA ILE A 41 9.54 6.30 -2.95
C ILE A 41 11.07 6.23 -2.74
N ASP A 42 11.68 5.10 -3.10
CA ASP A 42 13.14 4.94 -3.04
C ASP A 42 13.86 5.90 -3.99
N ALA A 43 13.28 6.16 -5.17
CA ALA A 43 13.84 7.08 -6.16
C ALA A 43 13.71 8.55 -5.76
N ILE A 44 12.68 8.94 -4.99
CA ILE A 44 12.49 10.32 -4.51
C ILE A 44 13.72 10.82 -3.75
N GLY A 45 14.32 9.96 -2.92
CA GLY A 45 15.52 10.32 -2.16
C GLY A 45 16.73 10.65 -3.05
N ALA A 46 16.73 10.19 -4.31
CA ALA A 46 17.78 10.43 -5.29
C ALA A 46 17.56 11.67 -6.18
N LEU A 47 16.37 12.28 -6.14
CA LEU A 47 16.02 13.45 -6.97
C LEU A 47 16.81 14.71 -6.58
N GLY A 48 17.30 14.79 -5.33
CA GLY A 48 18.22 15.82 -4.87
C GLY A 48 17.66 17.24 -5.03
N ASP A 49 18.09 17.91 -6.11
CA ASP A 49 17.75 19.31 -6.42
C ASP A 49 16.66 19.47 -7.51
N ASP A 50 16.11 18.37 -8.03
CA ASP A 50 15.03 18.42 -9.04
C ASP A 50 13.66 18.62 -8.40
N ALA A 51 13.30 19.89 -8.16
CA ALA A 51 12.04 20.27 -7.54
C ALA A 51 10.79 19.88 -8.36
N GLY A 52 10.87 20.00 -9.69
CA GLY A 52 9.82 19.57 -10.61
C GLY A 52 9.64 18.06 -10.56
N GLY A 53 10.74 17.31 -10.72
CA GLY A 53 10.73 15.86 -10.63
C GLY A 53 10.25 15.35 -9.27
N PHE A 54 10.59 16.04 -8.18
CA PHE A 54 10.11 15.70 -6.84
C PHE A 54 8.59 15.83 -6.73
N ALA A 55 8.02 16.95 -7.18
CA ALA A 55 6.57 17.16 -7.12
C ALA A 55 5.80 16.15 -7.97
N ASP A 56 6.29 15.85 -9.18
CA ASP A 56 5.72 14.82 -10.05
C ASP A 56 5.80 13.42 -9.41
N ALA A 57 6.92 13.09 -8.74
CA ALA A 57 7.08 11.81 -8.07
C ALA A 57 6.14 11.67 -6.85
N VAL A 58 5.97 12.73 -6.05
CA VAL A 58 5.02 12.73 -4.92
C VAL A 58 3.60 12.50 -5.42
N SER A 59 3.19 13.14 -6.52
CA SER A 59 1.85 12.97 -7.09
C SER A 59 1.63 11.53 -7.61
N GLN A 60 2.64 10.93 -8.27
CA GLN A 60 2.58 9.54 -8.72
C GLN A 60 2.48 8.55 -7.56
N ILE A 61 3.29 8.74 -6.51
CA ILE A 61 3.22 7.90 -5.31
C ILE A 61 1.85 8.03 -4.64
N SER A 62 1.34 9.25 -4.46
CA SER A 62 0.01 9.48 -3.88
C SER A 62 -1.09 8.75 -4.68
N THR A 63 -1.01 8.80 -6.01
CA THR A 63 -1.94 8.08 -6.89
C THR A 63 -1.81 6.57 -6.71
N GLY A 64 -0.59 6.04 -6.69
CA GLY A 64 -0.36 4.60 -6.51
C GLY A 64 -0.83 4.07 -5.15
N PHE A 65 -0.69 4.85 -4.07
CA PHE A 65 -1.30 4.51 -2.78
C PHE A 65 -2.82 4.46 -2.84
N ALA A 66 -3.46 5.33 -3.61
CA ALA A 66 -4.92 5.39 -3.75
C ALA A 66 -5.48 4.31 -4.70
N GLU A 67 -4.69 3.86 -5.68
CA GLU A 67 -5.09 2.84 -6.65
C GLU A 67 -4.84 1.41 -6.14
N ALA A 68 -3.81 1.20 -5.33
CA ALA A 68 -3.51 -0.10 -4.76
C ALA A 68 -4.59 -0.55 -3.76
N ASP A 69 -4.92 -1.84 -3.79
CA ASP A 69 -5.83 -2.48 -2.84
C ASP A 69 -4.99 -3.27 -1.82
N PRO A 70 -4.66 -2.69 -0.64
CA PRO A 70 -3.83 -3.36 0.34
C PRO A 70 -4.60 -4.46 1.07
N PRO A 71 -3.94 -5.56 1.43
CA PRO A 71 -4.58 -6.60 2.21
C PRO A 71 -4.99 -6.10 3.57
N ALA A 72 -6.08 -6.66 4.11
CA ALA A 72 -6.72 -6.19 5.35
C ALA A 72 -5.76 -6.10 6.56
N GLU A 73 -4.66 -6.85 6.55
CA GLU A 73 -3.62 -6.83 7.58
C GLU A 73 -2.83 -5.50 7.61
N ILE A 74 -2.58 -4.88 6.46
CA ILE A 74 -1.82 -3.63 6.34
C ILE A 74 -2.65 -2.46 5.82
N ALA A 75 -3.96 -2.62 5.64
CA ALA A 75 -4.82 -1.58 5.07
C ALA A 75 -4.78 -0.25 5.83
N ASP A 76 -4.78 -0.29 7.17
CA ASP A 76 -4.70 0.92 8.00
C ASP A 76 -3.31 1.59 7.90
N ASP A 77 -2.24 0.79 7.82
CA ASP A 77 -0.87 1.27 7.67
C ASP A 77 -0.64 1.88 6.28
N TRP A 78 -1.16 1.22 5.24
CA TRP A 78 -1.15 1.71 3.86
C TRP A 78 -1.93 3.02 3.73
N ALA A 79 -3.11 3.12 4.36
CA ALA A 79 -3.89 4.36 4.38
C ALA A 79 -3.15 5.49 5.13
N THR A 80 -2.43 5.17 6.19
CA THR A 80 -1.60 6.14 6.94
C THR A 80 -0.49 6.70 6.05
N LEU A 81 0.22 5.83 5.32
CA LEU A 81 1.26 6.24 4.38
C LEU A 81 0.69 7.03 3.20
N GLY A 82 -0.40 6.53 2.60
CA GLY A 82 -1.05 7.19 1.47
C GLY A 82 -1.61 8.57 1.82
N GLY A 83 -2.18 8.72 3.03
CA GLY A 83 -2.65 10.01 3.54
C GLY A 83 -1.53 11.06 3.61
N LEU A 84 -0.32 10.65 3.98
CA LEU A 84 0.83 11.55 4.00
C LEU A 84 1.25 12.02 2.60
N PHE A 85 1.33 11.10 1.64
CA PHE A 85 1.67 11.49 0.27
C PHE A 85 0.56 12.33 -0.37
N SER A 86 -0.70 12.06 -0.05
CA SER A 86 -1.83 12.92 -0.43
C SER A 86 -1.70 14.32 0.15
N ASP A 87 -1.46 14.43 1.47
CA ASP A 87 -1.29 15.72 2.15
C ASP A 87 -0.09 16.51 1.60
N LEU A 88 1.01 15.82 1.24
CA LEU A 88 2.16 16.45 0.61
C LEU A 88 1.86 16.89 -0.82
N SER A 89 1.18 16.05 -1.61
CA SER A 89 0.76 16.37 -2.98
C SER A 89 -0.12 17.62 -3.00
N ASP A 90 -1.15 17.67 -2.14
CA ASP A 90 -2.07 18.81 -2.02
C ASP A 90 -1.34 20.11 -1.66
N ARG A 91 -0.28 20.03 -0.85
CA ARG A 91 0.56 21.20 -0.53
C ARG A 91 1.38 21.68 -1.71
N LEU A 92 1.84 20.76 -2.55
CA LEU A 92 2.66 21.06 -3.72
C LEU A 92 1.84 21.59 -4.91
N GLU A 93 0.54 21.27 -5.02
CA GLU A 93 -0.32 21.77 -6.11
C GLU A 93 -0.35 23.31 -6.23
N GLY A 94 -0.14 24.02 -5.13
CA GLY A 94 -0.09 25.48 -5.08
C GLY A 94 1.31 26.09 -5.17
N VAL A 95 2.35 25.26 -5.24
CA VAL A 95 3.75 25.68 -5.23
C VAL A 95 4.25 25.78 -6.66
N ASP A 96 5.05 26.82 -6.95
CA ASP A 96 5.78 26.91 -8.21
C ASP A 96 6.91 25.86 -8.20
N THR A 97 6.73 24.76 -8.94
CA THR A 97 7.66 23.63 -8.94
C THR A 97 8.95 23.91 -9.72
N ASP A 98 8.99 25.01 -10.48
CA ASP A 98 10.22 25.55 -11.06
C ASP A 98 11.05 26.37 -10.03
N ASP A 99 10.43 26.73 -8.89
CA ASP A 99 11.08 27.42 -7.76
C ASP A 99 11.48 26.42 -6.67
N GLN A 100 12.76 26.03 -6.70
CA GLN A 100 13.34 25.10 -5.74
C GLN A 100 13.23 25.58 -4.28
N GLU A 101 13.30 26.88 -4.03
CA GLU A 101 13.20 27.45 -2.68
C GLU A 101 11.75 27.33 -2.16
N ALA A 102 10.77 27.52 -3.04
CA ALA A 102 9.36 27.35 -2.71
C ALA A 102 9.02 25.88 -2.40
N VAL A 103 9.51 24.92 -3.20
CA VAL A 103 9.32 23.49 -2.94
C VAL A 103 10.01 23.07 -1.65
N ALA A 104 11.26 23.48 -1.43
CA ALA A 104 11.98 23.17 -0.20
C ALA A 104 11.28 23.71 1.06
N ALA A 105 10.68 24.91 0.98
CA ALA A 105 9.91 25.48 2.07
C ALA A 105 8.64 24.66 2.38
N ALA A 106 7.88 24.26 1.35
CA ALA A 106 6.68 23.44 1.50
C ALA A 106 7.00 22.05 2.09
N VAL A 107 8.06 21.40 1.60
CA VAL A 107 8.53 20.10 2.10
C VAL A 107 9.08 20.21 3.52
N GLY A 108 9.79 21.29 3.84
CA GLY A 108 10.31 21.55 5.18
C GLY A 108 9.19 21.65 6.22
N GLU A 109 8.16 22.45 5.92
CA GLU A 109 7.00 22.61 6.80
C GLU A 109 6.22 21.29 6.98
N PHE A 110 6.13 20.48 5.91
CA PHE A 110 5.54 19.15 5.97
C PHE A 110 6.36 18.20 6.84
N SER A 111 7.68 18.16 6.67
CA SER A 111 8.57 17.30 7.46
C SER A 111 8.49 17.58 8.96
N GLU A 112 8.33 18.86 9.35
CA GLU A 112 8.13 19.25 10.75
C GLU A 112 6.80 18.71 11.32
N GLN A 113 5.78 18.54 10.49
CA GLN A 113 4.46 18.03 10.90
C GLN A 113 4.40 16.50 10.94
N VAL A 114 5.20 15.83 10.11
CA VAL A 114 5.11 14.39 9.83
C VAL A 114 5.96 13.51 10.75
N SER A 115 6.66 14.12 11.69
CA SER A 115 7.49 13.42 12.67
C SER A 115 6.63 12.73 13.76
N SER A 116 6.00 11.59 13.43
CA SER A 116 5.22 10.78 14.36
C SER A 116 5.73 9.34 14.44
N THR A 117 5.69 8.75 15.64
CA THR A 117 6.01 7.33 15.85
C THR A 117 5.07 6.42 15.05
N GLU A 118 3.82 6.82 14.89
CA GLU A 118 2.80 6.05 14.15
C GLU A 118 3.17 5.85 12.68
N LEU A 119 3.74 6.87 12.04
CA LEU A 119 4.24 6.75 10.67
C LEU A 119 5.41 5.76 10.57
N GLY A 120 6.38 5.85 11.48
CA GLY A 120 7.51 4.93 11.49
C GLY A 120 7.05 3.49 11.63
N ASP A 121 6.12 3.25 12.55
CA ASP A 121 5.55 1.92 12.79
C ASP A 121 4.74 1.41 11.58
N ALA A 122 3.96 2.27 10.91
CA ALA A 122 3.21 1.90 9.70
C ALA A 122 4.15 1.56 8.52
N SER A 123 5.18 2.38 8.32
CA SER A 123 6.23 2.13 7.32
C SER A 123 6.94 0.79 7.55
N ASP A 124 7.29 0.49 8.81
CA ASP A 124 7.95 -0.76 9.17
C ASP A 124 7.04 -1.98 8.92
N ARG A 125 5.75 -1.89 9.26
CA ARG A 125 4.78 -2.97 9.03
C ARG A 125 4.54 -3.23 7.54
N VAL A 126 4.34 -2.19 6.74
CA VAL A 126 4.20 -2.33 5.27
C VAL A 126 5.46 -2.91 4.66
N SER A 127 6.64 -2.43 5.08
CA SER A 127 7.92 -2.95 4.58
C SER A 127 8.13 -4.42 4.94
N ALA A 128 7.78 -4.82 6.16
CA ALA A 128 7.84 -6.21 6.59
C ALA A 128 6.89 -7.10 5.77
N TYR A 129 5.67 -6.64 5.54
CA TYR A 129 4.69 -7.34 4.71
C TYR A 129 5.19 -7.54 3.28
N VAL A 130 5.66 -6.47 2.63
CA VAL A 130 6.22 -6.53 1.27
C VAL A 130 7.42 -7.48 1.21
N ALA A 131 8.32 -7.44 2.19
CA ALA A 131 9.48 -8.34 2.22
C ALA A 131 9.09 -9.82 2.42
N GLU A 132 8.00 -10.10 3.14
CA GLU A 132 7.52 -11.47 3.37
C GLU A 132 6.69 -12.02 2.19
N HIS A 133 5.90 -11.15 1.54
CA HIS A 133 4.87 -11.58 0.59
C HIS A 133 5.15 -11.20 -0.87
N CYS A 134 5.96 -10.17 -1.13
CA CYS A 134 6.30 -9.69 -2.47
C CYS A 134 7.72 -10.07 -2.93
N ALA A 135 8.47 -10.81 -2.11
CA ALA A 135 9.80 -11.27 -2.48
C ALA A 135 9.73 -12.46 -3.45
N GLU A 136 10.16 -12.23 -4.69
CA GLU A 136 10.44 -13.27 -5.68
C GLU A 136 11.92 -13.69 -5.71
#